data_AF-A0A7K6QWH7-F1
#
_entry.id   AF-A0A7K6QWH7-F1
#
_cell.length_a   1.000
_cell.length_b   1.000
_cell.length_c   1.000
_cell.angle_alpha   90.00
_cell.angle_beta   90.00
_cell.angle_gamma   90.00
#
_symmetry.space_group_name_H-M   'P 1'
#
loop_
_entity.id
_entity.type
_entity.pdbx_description
1 polymer ?
#
loop_
_entity_poly.entity_id
_entity_poly.type
_entity_poly.pdbx_seq_one_letter_code
_entity_poly.pdbx_strand_id
1 'polypeptide(L)'
;KLPLTVEEIMNFGESNRELFIKSSTYSIIPITVTEMGLTISWIFSSDPKSISFSVVYQESEDTPLDQCKVLIPMTRCNSHKETIRGQVKVRNSGIYTLIFDNTFSRFISKRVFYHLAVERPVIYDGSDFP
;
A
#
# COMPACT_ATOMS: atom_id res chain seq x y z
N LYS A 1 -5.44 4.78 12.54
CA LYS A 1 -4.17 5.39 13.02
C LYS A 1 -3.18 5.28 11.87
N LEU A 2 -2.55 6.38 11.48
CA LEU A 2 -1.52 6.47 10.45
C LEU A 2 -0.39 7.35 11.02
N PRO A 3 0.88 7.17 10.61
CA PRO A 3 1.39 6.09 9.75
C PRO A 3 1.28 4.71 10.38
N LEU A 4 1.32 3.66 9.55
CA LEU A 4 1.37 2.27 9.99
C LEU A 4 2.84 1.81 10.14
N THR A 5 3.13 1.00 11.15
CA THR A 5 4.41 0.27 11.23
C THR A 5 4.28 -1.14 10.65
N VAL A 6 5.43 -1.76 10.37
CA VAL A 6 5.49 -3.17 9.93
C VAL A 6 4.83 -4.10 10.94
N GLU A 7 5.09 -3.89 12.23
CA GLU A 7 4.53 -4.70 13.32
C GLU A 7 3.02 -4.51 13.40
N GLU A 8 2.51 -3.30 13.20
CA GLU A 8 1.06 -3.06 13.16
C GLU A 8 0.44 -3.87 12.01
N ILE A 9 1.03 -3.89 10.82
CA ILE A 9 0.52 -4.65 9.66
C ILE A 9 0.58 -6.16 9.89
N MET A 10 1.66 -6.69 10.48
CA MET A 10 1.75 -8.11 10.83
C MET A 10 0.63 -8.57 11.78
N ASN A 11 0.10 -7.64 12.58
CA ASN A 11 -1.00 -7.88 13.52
C ASN A 11 -2.40 -7.61 12.92
N PHE A 12 -2.53 -7.34 11.61
CA PHE A 12 -3.84 -7.07 10.99
C PHE A 12 -4.79 -8.29 10.98
N GLY A 13 -4.24 -9.50 11.11
CA GLY A 13 -4.99 -10.75 10.92
C GLY A 13 -5.61 -10.81 9.52
N GLU A 14 -6.58 -11.69 9.28
CA GLU A 14 -7.19 -11.86 7.94
C GLU A 14 -8.27 -10.83 7.61
N SER A 15 -8.49 -9.84 8.48
CA SER A 15 -9.58 -8.88 8.33
C SER A 15 -9.29 -7.80 7.29
N ASN A 16 -10.32 -7.45 6.50
CA ASN A 16 -10.28 -6.30 5.61
C ASN A 16 -10.51 -5.01 6.40
N ARG A 17 -9.73 -3.98 6.08
CA ARG A 17 -9.91 -2.60 6.54
C ARG A 17 -10.63 -1.79 5.46
N GLU A 18 -11.20 -0.67 5.86
CA GLU A 18 -11.97 0.19 4.97
C GLU A 18 -11.43 1.63 4.96
N LEU A 19 -11.40 2.26 3.79
CA LEU A 19 -11.25 3.71 3.62
C LEU A 19 -12.49 4.28 2.93
N PHE A 20 -12.99 5.41 3.41
CA PHE A 20 -14.00 6.20 2.70
C PHE A 20 -13.36 7.43 2.07
N ILE A 21 -13.31 7.47 0.74
CA ILE A 21 -12.63 8.49 -0.05
C ILE A 21 -13.69 9.33 -0.76
N LYS A 22 -13.80 10.61 -0.40
CA LYS A 22 -14.77 11.52 -0.99
C LYS A 22 -14.48 11.75 -2.49
N SER A 23 -15.46 12.23 -3.23
CA SER A 23 -15.24 12.74 -4.59
C SER A 23 -14.23 13.88 -4.56
N SER A 24 -13.41 13.98 -5.61
CA SER A 24 -12.37 15.01 -5.76
C SER A 24 -11.28 14.99 -4.68
N THR A 25 -11.13 13.89 -3.92
CA THR A 25 -10.08 13.74 -2.90
C THR A 25 -9.27 12.46 -3.10
N TYR A 26 -8.22 12.28 -2.31
CA TYR A 26 -7.46 11.04 -2.22
C TYR A 26 -7.28 10.65 -0.75
N SER A 27 -6.81 9.44 -0.51
CA SER A 27 -6.41 8.96 0.82
C SER A 27 -5.10 8.20 0.70
N ILE A 28 -4.27 8.30 1.73
CA ILE A 28 -2.95 7.67 1.76
C ILE A 28 -2.82 6.72 2.94
N ILE A 29 -2.03 5.68 2.77
CA ILE A 29 -1.59 4.80 3.84
C ILE A 29 -0.04 4.81 3.82
N PRO A 30 0.59 5.69 4.63
CA PRO A 30 2.03 5.65 4.81
C PRO A 30 2.41 4.46 5.72
N ILE A 31 3.41 3.72 5.28
CA ILE A 31 3.98 2.56 5.99
C ILE A 31 5.44 2.88 6.29
N THR A 32 5.77 3.03 7.58
CA THR A 32 7.14 3.24 8.04
C THR A 32 7.85 1.91 8.15
N VAL A 33 8.95 1.76 7.43
CA VAL A 33 9.73 0.52 7.36
C VAL A 33 11.18 0.78 7.74
N THR A 34 11.66 0.04 8.73
CA THR A 34 13.05 0.12 9.23
C THR A 34 13.92 -1.06 8.78
N GLU A 35 13.31 -2.20 8.44
CA GLU A 35 13.99 -3.42 8.03
C GLU A 35 13.96 -3.59 6.50
N MET A 36 15.12 -3.87 5.89
CA MET A 36 15.24 -4.13 4.46
C MET A 36 14.99 -5.61 4.13
N GLY A 37 14.64 -5.90 2.88
CA GLY A 37 14.45 -7.26 2.38
C GLY A 37 13.05 -7.83 2.56
N LEU A 38 12.23 -7.19 3.38
CA LEU A 38 10.80 -7.48 3.55
C LEU A 38 10.01 -7.27 2.24
N THR A 39 8.85 -7.90 2.14
CA THR A 39 7.88 -7.64 1.08
C THR A 39 6.59 -7.11 1.67
N ILE A 40 6.13 -5.93 1.19
CA ILE A 40 4.81 -5.39 1.50
C ILE A 40 3.88 -5.84 0.38
N SER A 41 2.78 -6.50 0.72
CA SER A 41 1.74 -6.89 -0.22
C SER A 41 0.40 -6.24 0.14
N TRP A 42 -0.42 -6.03 -0.87
CA TRP A 42 -1.76 -5.49 -0.71
C TRP A 42 -2.75 -6.22 -1.59
N ILE A 43 -3.98 -6.24 -1.10
CA ILE A 43 -5.17 -6.67 -1.83
C ILE A 43 -6.22 -5.57 -1.61
N PHE A 44 -6.87 -5.09 -2.66
CA PHE A 44 -7.98 -4.14 -2.49
C PHE A 44 -9.09 -4.27 -3.54
N SER A 45 -10.28 -3.85 -3.13
CA SER A 45 -11.46 -3.65 -3.98
C SER A 45 -12.08 -2.27 -3.69
N SER A 46 -12.92 -1.77 -4.59
CA SER A 46 -13.60 -0.48 -4.40
C SER A 46 -15.10 -0.54 -4.68
N ASP A 47 -15.88 0.28 -4.00
CA ASP A 47 -17.32 0.39 -4.21
C ASP A 47 -17.81 1.84 -4.05
N PRO A 48 -18.61 2.39 -4.98
CA PRO A 48 -18.90 1.90 -6.34
C PRO A 48 -17.85 2.40 -7.34
N LYS A 49 -17.63 1.74 -8.48
CA LYS A 49 -16.72 2.20 -9.56
C LYS A 49 -15.22 2.16 -9.20
N SER A 50 -14.40 2.48 -10.21
CA SER A 50 -12.93 2.47 -10.15
C SER A 50 -12.34 3.46 -9.15
N ILE A 51 -11.15 3.17 -8.65
CA ILE A 51 -10.26 4.10 -7.92
C ILE A 51 -8.90 4.11 -8.63
N SER A 52 -8.16 5.22 -8.56
CA SER A 52 -6.76 5.25 -9.02
C SER A 52 -5.84 4.85 -7.88
N PHE A 53 -4.77 4.12 -8.19
CA PHE A 53 -3.83 3.60 -7.19
C PHE A 53 -2.38 3.83 -7.63
N SER A 54 -1.51 4.18 -6.68
CA SER A 54 -0.06 4.25 -6.86
C SER A 54 0.67 3.89 -5.58
N VAL A 55 1.97 3.61 -5.71
CA VAL A 55 2.88 3.43 -4.58
C VAL A 55 4.09 4.33 -4.77
N VAL A 56 4.41 5.12 -3.76
CA VAL A 56 5.59 5.98 -3.73
C VAL A 56 6.48 5.66 -2.53
N TYR A 57 7.76 5.95 -2.66
CA TYR A 57 8.76 5.81 -1.60
C TYR A 57 9.44 7.15 -1.34
N GLN A 58 9.66 7.44 -0.06
CA GLN A 58 10.48 8.55 0.41
C GLN A 58 11.37 8.07 1.57
N GLU A 59 12.53 8.68 1.73
CA GLU A 59 13.50 8.27 2.76
C GLU A 59 13.04 8.68 4.17
N SER A 60 12.42 9.86 4.28
CA SER A 60 11.91 10.46 5.52
C SER A 60 10.69 11.34 5.26
N GLU A 61 10.02 11.83 6.31
CA GLU A 61 8.91 12.81 6.17
C GLU A 61 9.37 14.14 5.56
N ASP A 62 10.64 14.52 5.78
CA ASP A 62 11.24 15.76 5.28
C ASP A 62 11.81 15.65 3.86
N THR A 63 11.69 14.47 3.23
CA THR A 63 12.20 14.25 1.87
C THR A 63 11.50 15.21 0.90
N PRO A 64 12.25 16.02 0.14
CA PRO A 64 11.69 16.88 -0.90
C PRO A 64 10.88 16.10 -1.93
N LEU A 65 9.79 16.68 -2.43
CA LEU A 65 8.86 16.00 -3.34
C LEU A 65 9.50 15.50 -4.64
N ASP A 66 10.53 16.20 -5.13
CA ASP A 66 11.29 15.82 -6.32
C ASP A 66 12.21 14.61 -6.10
N GLN A 67 12.44 14.22 -4.84
CA GLN A 67 13.21 13.04 -4.45
C GLN A 67 12.34 11.82 -4.12
N CYS A 68 11.01 12.01 -4.05
CA CYS A 68 10.07 10.91 -3.91
C CYS A 68 10.11 10.00 -5.15
N LYS A 69 10.29 8.70 -4.93
CA LYS A 69 10.39 7.71 -5.99
C LYS A 69 9.04 7.05 -6.23
N VAL A 70 8.54 7.12 -7.47
CA VAL A 70 7.36 6.36 -7.89
C VAL A 70 7.75 4.90 -8.07
N LEU A 71 7.19 4.01 -7.23
CA LEU A 71 7.39 2.57 -7.34
C LEU A 71 6.33 1.92 -8.22
N ILE A 72 5.09 2.41 -8.13
CA ILE A 72 3.98 2.03 -8.99
C ILE A 72 3.30 3.31 -9.47
N PRO A 73 3.21 3.54 -10.80
CA PRO A 73 2.61 4.75 -11.34
C PRO A 73 1.10 4.77 -11.09
N MET A 74 0.56 5.99 -10.97
CA MET A 74 -0.87 6.22 -10.79
C MET A 74 -1.68 5.59 -11.91
N THR A 75 -2.42 4.54 -11.57
CA THR A 75 -3.18 3.75 -12.53
C THR A 75 -4.62 3.63 -12.09
N ARG A 76 -5.56 3.88 -12.99
CA ARG A 76 -6.99 3.74 -12.71
C ARG A 76 -7.38 2.27 -12.73
N CYS A 77 -7.71 1.73 -11.57
CA CYS A 77 -8.05 0.32 -11.38
C CYS A 77 -9.57 0.11 -11.41
N ASN A 78 -10.04 -0.89 -12.16
CA ASN A 78 -11.43 -1.33 -12.12
C ASN A 78 -11.73 -2.24 -10.92
N SER A 79 -11.26 -1.86 -9.74
CA SER A 79 -11.29 -2.64 -8.48
C SER A 79 -12.68 -2.91 -7.91
N HIS A 80 -13.73 -2.35 -8.52
CA HIS A 80 -15.14 -2.65 -8.27
C HIS A 80 -15.67 -3.84 -9.06
N LYS A 81 -14.88 -4.33 -10.02
CA LYS A 81 -15.20 -5.51 -10.84
C LYS A 81 -14.30 -6.68 -10.47
N GLU A 82 -13.03 -6.41 -10.22
CA GLU A 82 -12.03 -7.43 -9.91
C GLU A 82 -11.07 -6.91 -8.85
N THR A 83 -10.82 -7.72 -7.83
CA THR A 83 -9.89 -7.38 -6.74
C THR A 83 -8.47 -7.21 -7.27
N ILE A 84 -7.81 -6.12 -6.90
CA ILE A 84 -6.44 -5.82 -7.28
C ILE A 84 -5.50 -6.37 -6.22
N ARG A 85 -4.41 -7.01 -6.66
CA ARG A 85 -3.33 -7.51 -5.81
C ARG A 85 -2.00 -6.97 -6.29
N GLY A 86 -1.08 -6.72 -5.38
CA GLY A 86 0.26 -6.28 -5.71
C GLY A 86 1.21 -6.37 -4.53
N GLN A 87 2.49 -6.18 -4.80
CA GLN A 87 3.52 -6.19 -3.79
C GLN A 87 4.73 -5.36 -4.19
N VAL A 88 5.51 -4.91 -3.21
CA VAL A 88 6.82 -4.29 -3.38
C VAL A 88 7.81 -4.87 -2.38
N LYS A 89 9.02 -5.17 -2.87
CA LYS A 89 10.15 -5.52 -2.00
C LYS A 89 10.77 -4.25 -1.43
N VAL A 90 10.93 -4.20 -0.12
CA VAL A 90 11.57 -3.13 0.61
C VAL A 90 13.07 -3.20 0.36
N ARG A 91 13.58 -2.29 -0.48
CA ARG A 91 15.01 -2.22 -0.79
C ARG A 91 15.77 -1.25 0.12
N ASN A 92 15.07 -0.26 0.66
CA ASN A 92 15.62 0.75 1.55
C ASN A 92 14.64 0.97 2.70
N SER A 93 15.15 1.31 3.88
CA SER A 93 14.35 1.86 4.97
C SER A 93 13.74 3.21 4.56
N GLY A 94 12.60 3.54 5.12
CA GLY A 94 11.88 4.78 4.83
C GLY A 94 10.37 4.56 4.83
N ILE A 95 9.66 5.42 4.12
CA ILE A 95 8.20 5.46 4.11
C ILE A 95 7.70 5.04 2.74
N TYR A 96 6.89 3.99 2.72
CA TYR A 96 6.20 3.49 1.54
C TYR A 96 4.73 3.89 1.63
N THR A 97 4.27 4.73 0.70
CA THR A 97 2.93 5.29 0.75
C THR A 97 2.07 4.71 -0.35
N LEU A 98 1.03 3.97 0.05
CA LEU A 98 -0.04 3.54 -0.84
C LEU A 98 -1.04 4.69 -0.99
N ILE A 99 -1.31 5.10 -2.21
CA ILE A 99 -2.18 6.24 -2.52
C ILE A 99 -3.42 5.72 -3.25
N PHE A 100 -4.59 5.98 -2.68
CA PHE A 100 -5.88 5.74 -3.31
C PHE A 100 -6.49 7.09 -3.72
N ASP A 101 -6.51 7.35 -5.02
CA ASP A 101 -6.89 8.63 -5.60
C ASP A 101 -8.29 8.55 -6.23
N ASN A 102 -9.16 9.46 -5.78
CA ASN A 102 -10.51 9.68 -6.32
C ASN A 102 -10.68 11.11 -6.86
N THR A 103 -9.60 11.83 -7.11
CA THR A 103 -9.60 13.23 -7.54
C THR A 103 -10.28 13.42 -8.90
N PHE A 104 -10.22 12.39 -9.75
CA PHE A 104 -10.90 12.37 -11.05
C PHE A 104 -12.44 12.26 -10.94
N SER A 105 -12.99 11.85 -9.79
CA SER A 105 -14.44 11.69 -9.61
C SER A 105 -15.06 12.98 -9.11
N ARG A 106 -15.95 13.59 -9.91
CA ARG A 106 -16.66 14.82 -9.51
C ARG A 106 -17.70 14.61 -8.40
N PHE A 107 -18.46 13.51 -8.46
CA PHE A 107 -19.66 13.33 -7.62
C PHE A 107 -19.68 12.06 -6.76
N ILE A 108 -18.84 11.07 -7.08
CA ILE A 108 -18.96 9.73 -6.50
C ILE A 108 -17.82 9.49 -5.52
N SER A 109 -18.14 9.41 -4.23
CA SER A 109 -17.24 8.89 -3.19
C SER A 109 -17.06 7.38 -3.32
N LYS A 110 -15.95 6.83 -2.81
CA LYS A 110 -15.59 5.42 -2.89
C LYS A 110 -15.30 4.87 -1.50
N ARG A 111 -15.79 3.67 -1.24
CA ARG A 111 -15.26 2.79 -0.19
C ARG A 111 -14.17 1.94 -0.82
N VAL A 112 -13.02 1.86 -0.18
CA VAL A 112 -11.95 0.94 -0.57
C VAL A 112 -11.78 -0.06 0.55
N PHE A 113 -12.02 -1.32 0.25
CA PHE A 113 -11.73 -2.43 1.15
C PHE A 113 -10.34 -2.94 0.83
N TYR A 114 -9.45 -2.97 1.82
CA TYR A 114 -8.08 -3.36 1.60
C TYR A 114 -7.57 -4.27 2.72
N HIS A 115 -6.59 -5.08 2.37
CA HIS A 115 -5.81 -5.87 3.30
C HIS A 115 -4.32 -5.70 2.96
N LEU A 116 -3.49 -5.55 3.99
CA LEU A 116 -2.04 -5.42 3.87
C LEU A 116 -1.39 -6.58 4.60
N ALA A 117 -0.33 -7.13 4.03
CA ALA A 117 0.53 -8.10 4.67
C ALA A 117 2.00 -7.74 4.48
N VAL A 118 2.84 -8.20 5.40
CA VAL A 118 4.29 -8.08 5.31
C VAL A 118 4.92 -9.44 5.55
N GLU A 119 5.81 -9.83 4.65
CA GLU A 119 6.55 -11.09 4.71
C GLU A 119 8.04 -10.81 4.87
N ARG A 120 8.68 -11.50 5.82
CA ARG A 120 10.14 -11.48 5.96
C ARG A 120 10.78 -12.47 5.01
N PRO A 121 11.97 -12.18 4.46
CA PRO A 121 12.68 -13.14 3.64
C PRO A 121 13.00 -14.40 4.47
N VAL A 122 12.65 -15.57 3.93
CA VAL A 122 13.08 -16.85 4.51
C VAL A 122 14.57 -17.01 4.24
N ILE A 123 15.40 -16.94 5.28
CA ILE A 123 16.82 -17.26 5.18
C ILE A 123 16.92 -18.79 5.27
N TYR A 124 17.22 -19.43 4.15
CA TYR A 124 17.54 -20.85 4.13
C TYR A 124 18.95 -21.05 4.69
N ASP A 125 19.09 -21.74 5.82
CA ASP A 125 20.35 -21.98 6.51
C ASP A 125 21.06 -23.29 6.10
N GLY A 126 20.47 -24.05 5.17
CA GLY A 126 21.07 -25.29 4.66
C GLY A 126 21.12 -26.43 5.67
N SER A 127 20.39 -26.34 6.79
CA SER A 127 20.36 -27.39 7.82
C SER A 127 19.56 -28.65 7.42
N ASP A 128 18.84 -28.59 6.29
CA ASP A 128 17.98 -29.68 5.78
C ASP A 128 18.68 -30.69 4.85
N PHE A 129 20.02 -30.69 4.73
CA PHE A 129 20.72 -31.70 3.94
C PHE A 129 21.10 -32.93 4.79
N PRO A 130 20.62 -34.14 4.44
CA PRO A 130 20.93 -35.39 5.15
C PRO A 130 22.35 -35.90 4.91
#